data_AF-A0A0U4CTV6-F1
#
_entry.id   AF-A0A0U4CTV6-F1
#
_cell.length_a   1.000
_cell.length_b   1.000
_cell.length_c   1.000
_cell.angle_alpha   90.00
_cell.angle_beta   90.00
_cell.angle_gamma   90.00
#
_symmetry.space_group_name_H-M   'P 1'
#
loop_
_entity.id
_entity.type
_entity.pdbx_description
1 polymer ?
#
loop_
_entity_poly.entity_id
_entity_poly.type
_entity_poly.pdbx_seq_one_letter_code
_entity_poly.pdbx_strand_id
1 'polypeptide(L)'
;MTSSPGRIFLSRIVGQDVFDPAGDQVGKLRDVVVALRGPRRPRVVGLVVEVLGRRRVFLPIGRVTSLDSGQVITTGVLNMRRFEKRSTETLAIHELLDRTVTLPDARTGTVYDLAMEQDTRRDWYLGSVAVQESGKRFGRRGATHVVQWDEVTGLVGQEPGQGATHLLATMDEMRPADLANALLDLPTKRRAEIVGELVDERLADVLEELPDSVQVEVLGVLDPERAADVLEEMDPDDAADLLGELPPATSEQLLALMKPEDAEDVRRLLTYEDRTAGGMMTTEPVILPPDATIAEALARLREPELGPALASMVYVCRPPLETPTGRFLGIVHFQALLREPPSTLVGGLADNDIDWPRPDASLEHVANLLASYDMLALPVVDETSHLLGVVTIDDVLDHLLPEGWRERDSDRAASDAAQGVGLRG
;
A
#
# COMPACT_ATOMS: atom_id res chain seq x y z
N MET A 1 37.35 -36.03 -12.02
CA MET A 1 35.89 -35.90 -11.81
C MET A 1 35.57 -34.42 -12.00
N THR A 2 35.05 -34.06 -13.15
CA THR A 2 34.73 -32.69 -13.55
C THR A 2 33.49 -32.26 -12.78
N SER A 3 33.64 -31.39 -11.78
CA SER A 3 32.51 -30.79 -11.07
C SER A 3 31.69 -29.99 -12.07
N SER A 4 30.39 -30.29 -12.21
CA SER A 4 29.48 -29.45 -12.98
C SER A 4 29.64 -27.99 -12.56
N PRO A 5 29.69 -27.03 -13.48
CA PRO A 5 29.63 -25.62 -13.12
C PRO A 5 28.36 -25.37 -12.31
N GLY A 6 28.48 -24.65 -11.20
CA GLY A 6 27.37 -24.40 -10.27
C GLY A 6 26.22 -23.69 -10.96
N ARG A 7 25.13 -24.42 -11.21
CA ARG A 7 23.85 -23.83 -11.62
C ARG A 7 23.15 -23.30 -10.38
N ILE A 8 22.83 -22.02 -10.38
CA ILE A 8 22.18 -21.35 -9.25
C ILE A 8 20.94 -20.65 -9.76
N PHE A 9 19.79 -21.03 -9.20
CA PHE A 9 18.53 -20.36 -9.45
C PHE A 9 18.46 -19.03 -8.71
N LEU A 10 17.93 -17.99 -9.38
CA LEU A 10 17.85 -16.64 -8.82
C LEU A 10 16.98 -16.60 -7.57
N SER A 11 15.86 -17.34 -7.57
CA SER A 11 15.00 -17.51 -6.38
C SER A 11 15.75 -17.95 -5.13
N ARG A 12 16.88 -18.67 -5.28
CA ARG A 12 17.66 -19.15 -4.13
C ARG A 12 18.55 -18.08 -3.54
N ILE A 13 18.99 -17.10 -4.34
CA ILE A 13 19.97 -16.09 -3.93
C ILE A 13 19.34 -14.74 -3.63
N VAL A 14 18.17 -14.43 -4.20
CA VAL A 14 17.44 -13.20 -3.90
C VAL A 14 17.07 -13.18 -2.42
N GLY A 15 17.28 -12.03 -1.78
CA GLY A 15 17.06 -11.82 -0.36
C GLY A 15 18.18 -12.33 0.54
N GLN A 16 19.18 -13.04 0.00
CA GLN A 16 20.32 -13.50 0.80
C GLN A 16 21.22 -12.35 1.24
N ASP A 17 21.81 -12.54 2.42
CA ASP A 17 22.75 -11.59 2.99
C ASP A 17 24.09 -11.63 2.23
N VAL A 18 24.62 -10.43 1.99
CA VAL A 18 25.89 -10.20 1.33
C VAL A 18 26.92 -9.83 2.40
N PHE A 19 28.02 -10.57 2.47
CA PHE A 19 29.08 -10.40 3.46
C PHE A 19 30.38 -9.96 2.80
N ASP A 20 31.16 -9.16 3.50
CA ASP A 20 32.52 -8.82 3.12
C ASP A 20 33.53 -9.92 3.56
N PRO A 21 34.82 -9.81 3.19
CA PRO A 21 35.83 -10.77 3.62
C PRO A 21 36.13 -10.80 5.12
N ALA A 22 35.77 -9.75 5.87
CA ALA A 22 35.92 -9.69 7.32
C ALA A 22 34.77 -10.41 8.05
N GLY A 23 33.68 -10.73 7.34
CA GLY A 23 32.49 -11.38 7.87
C GLY A 23 31.38 -10.39 8.24
N ASP A 24 31.55 -9.11 7.92
CA ASP A 24 30.54 -8.09 8.19
C ASP A 24 29.46 -8.12 7.11
N GLN A 25 28.20 -8.04 7.54
CA GLN A 25 27.06 -7.97 6.62
C GLN A 25 27.03 -6.59 5.95
N VAL A 26 27.11 -6.61 4.62
CA VAL A 26 27.13 -5.42 3.77
C VAL A 26 25.72 -5.04 3.30
N GLY A 27 24.86 -6.02 3.06
CA GLY A 27 23.51 -5.77 2.57
C GLY A 27 22.77 -7.04 2.18
N LYS A 28 21.71 -6.91 1.38
CA LYS A 28 20.91 -8.02 0.85
C LYS A 28 20.87 -8.00 -0.67
N LEU A 29 20.94 -9.17 -1.30
CA LEU A 29 20.80 -9.28 -2.75
C LEU A 29 19.36 -8.98 -3.17
N ARG A 30 19.16 -7.99 -4.04
CA ARG A 30 17.83 -7.64 -4.57
C ARG A 30 17.64 -8.02 -6.03
N ASP A 31 18.69 -7.88 -6.84
CA ASP A 31 18.61 -8.25 -8.25
C ASP A 31 19.97 -8.67 -8.83
N VAL A 32 19.94 -9.23 -10.02
CA VAL A 32 21.06 -9.59 -10.87
C VAL A 32 21.01 -8.74 -12.13
N VAL A 33 22.06 -7.97 -12.35
CA VAL A 33 22.22 -7.13 -13.54
C VAL A 33 22.82 -7.96 -14.67
N VAL A 34 22.12 -8.05 -15.78
CA VAL A 34 22.56 -8.75 -16.99
C VAL A 34 22.70 -7.82 -18.18
N ALA A 35 23.69 -8.07 -19.03
CA ALA A 35 23.84 -7.38 -20.30
C ALA A 35 23.24 -8.22 -21.42
N LEU A 36 22.14 -7.74 -21.98
CA LEU A 36 21.50 -8.32 -23.16
C LEU A 36 22.22 -7.83 -24.43
N ARG A 37 22.93 -8.73 -25.12
CA ARG A 37 23.59 -8.44 -26.40
C ARG A 37 23.15 -9.44 -27.46
N GLY A 38 22.00 -9.18 -28.08
CA GLY A 38 21.44 -10.01 -29.15
C GLY A 38 20.93 -11.38 -28.65
N PRO A 39 20.88 -12.41 -29.51
CA PRO A 39 20.27 -13.72 -29.20
C PRO A 39 21.17 -14.64 -28.35
N ARG A 40 22.30 -14.14 -27.86
CA ARG A 40 23.23 -14.93 -27.02
C ARG A 40 22.78 -14.92 -25.57
N ARG A 41 23.22 -15.94 -24.83
CA ARG A 41 23.03 -16.03 -23.37
C ARG A 41 23.46 -14.73 -22.69
N PRO A 42 22.60 -14.06 -21.90
CA PRO A 42 22.91 -12.81 -21.24
C PRO A 42 24.05 -13.00 -20.25
N ARG A 43 25.03 -12.11 -20.29
CA ARG A 43 26.13 -12.14 -19.31
C ARG A 43 25.69 -11.44 -18.04
N VAL A 44 25.89 -12.06 -16.89
CA VAL A 44 25.74 -11.41 -15.59
C VAL A 44 26.90 -10.44 -15.41
N VAL A 45 26.58 -9.16 -15.20
CA VAL A 45 27.57 -8.08 -15.05
C VAL A 45 27.77 -7.74 -13.58
N GLY A 46 26.72 -7.87 -12.78
CA GLY A 46 26.76 -7.59 -11.36
C GLY A 46 25.47 -7.93 -10.65
N LEU A 47 25.45 -7.57 -9.39
CA LEU A 47 24.35 -7.76 -8.45
C LEU A 47 23.90 -6.38 -7.97
N VAL A 48 22.61 -6.22 -7.74
CA VAL A 48 22.05 -5.07 -7.03
C VAL A 48 21.95 -5.47 -5.57
N VAL A 49 22.75 -4.82 -4.73
CA VAL A 49 22.78 -5.06 -3.29
C VAL A 49 22.11 -3.88 -2.62
N GLU A 50 21.13 -4.18 -1.78
CA GLU A 50 20.56 -3.18 -0.89
C GLU A 50 21.39 -3.13 0.39
N VAL A 51 22.08 -2.01 0.58
CA VAL A 51 22.85 -1.74 1.79
C VAL A 51 21.98 -0.98 2.80
N LEU A 52 22.51 -0.78 4.01
CA LEU A 52 21.85 0.01 5.07
C LEU A 52 21.28 1.33 4.53
N GLY A 53 20.05 1.66 4.95
CA GLY A 53 19.29 2.81 4.45
C GLY A 53 18.59 2.58 3.10
N ARG A 54 18.24 1.33 2.76
CA ARG A 54 17.56 0.90 1.51
C ARG A 54 18.23 1.36 0.21
N ARG A 55 19.48 1.79 0.29
CA ARG A 55 20.22 2.27 -0.87
C ARG A 55 20.62 1.06 -1.71
N ARG A 56 20.14 1.02 -2.95
CA ARG A 56 20.59 0.04 -3.93
C ARG A 56 21.94 0.47 -4.48
N VAL A 57 22.94 -0.40 -4.39
CA VAL A 57 24.29 -0.18 -4.93
C VAL A 57 24.67 -1.32 -5.86
N PHE A 58 25.59 -1.02 -6.78
CA PHE A 58 26.07 -2.00 -7.74
C PHE A 58 27.26 -2.78 -7.17
N LEU A 59 27.12 -4.11 -7.10
CA LEU A 59 28.20 -5.04 -6.81
C LEU A 59 28.64 -5.73 -8.10
N PRO A 60 29.82 -5.42 -8.66
CA PRO A 60 30.32 -6.11 -9.86
C PRO A 60 30.46 -7.62 -9.62
N ILE A 61 30.03 -8.44 -10.58
CA ILE A 61 30.02 -9.90 -10.40
C ILE A 61 31.43 -10.46 -10.18
N GLY A 62 32.45 -9.82 -10.76
CA GLY A 62 33.86 -10.21 -10.58
C GLY A 62 34.40 -10.00 -9.17
N ARG A 63 33.66 -9.30 -8.29
CA ARG A 63 34.00 -9.18 -6.87
C ARG A 63 33.35 -10.24 -6.00
N VAL A 64 32.39 -10.99 -6.53
CA VAL A 64 31.72 -12.07 -5.82
C VAL A 64 32.60 -13.31 -5.86
N THR A 65 32.95 -13.83 -4.69
CA THR A 65 33.86 -14.97 -4.53
C THR A 65 33.14 -16.28 -4.24
N SER A 66 31.99 -16.21 -3.56
CA SER A 66 31.13 -17.36 -3.31
C SER A 66 29.66 -16.95 -3.40
N LEU A 67 28.88 -17.85 -3.97
CA LEU A 67 27.43 -17.82 -4.10
C LEU A 67 26.94 -19.20 -3.65
N ASP A 68 27.12 -19.54 -2.37
CA ASP A 68 26.77 -20.85 -1.81
C ASP A 68 25.68 -20.72 -0.73
N SER A 69 24.71 -21.63 -0.78
CA SER A 69 23.76 -22.02 0.29
C SER A 69 23.43 -21.00 1.39
N GLY A 70 23.02 -19.79 1.03
CA GLY A 70 22.45 -18.82 1.96
C GLY A 70 23.17 -17.48 2.04
N GLN A 71 24.37 -17.37 1.47
CA GLN A 71 25.20 -16.17 1.60
C GLN A 71 25.97 -15.82 0.32
N VAL A 72 26.12 -14.52 0.08
CA VAL A 72 26.95 -13.97 -1.01
C VAL A 72 28.20 -13.35 -0.41
N ILE A 73 29.39 -13.86 -0.76
CA ILE A 73 30.66 -13.32 -0.24
C ILE A 73 31.31 -12.44 -1.30
N THR A 74 31.54 -11.17 -0.99
CA THR A 74 32.23 -10.20 -1.86
C THR A 74 33.70 -9.98 -1.44
N THR A 75 34.47 -9.33 -2.31
CA THR A 75 35.85 -8.90 -2.06
C THR A 75 35.98 -7.38 -2.03
N GLY A 76 36.77 -6.90 -1.06
CA GLY A 76 37.18 -5.49 -0.97
C GLY A 76 36.06 -4.51 -0.62
N VAL A 77 36.34 -3.23 -0.80
CA VAL A 77 35.45 -2.13 -0.41
C VAL A 77 34.32 -1.95 -1.44
N LEU A 78 33.05 -2.04 -1.00
CA LEU A 78 31.88 -1.81 -1.85
C LEU A 78 31.73 -0.32 -2.19
N ASN A 79 31.42 -0.02 -3.44
CA ASN A 79 31.14 1.36 -3.83
C ASN A 79 29.71 1.71 -3.40
N MET A 80 29.59 2.71 -2.52
CA MET A 80 28.30 3.14 -1.98
C MET A 80 27.51 4.04 -2.92
N ARG A 81 27.97 4.30 -4.16
CA ARG A 81 27.20 5.08 -5.14
C ARG A 81 25.86 4.38 -5.44
N ARG A 82 24.77 5.17 -5.49
CA ARG A 82 23.43 4.69 -5.85
C ARG A 82 23.50 4.01 -7.22
N PHE A 83 22.90 2.84 -7.30
CA PHE A 83 22.77 2.09 -8.54
C PHE A 83 21.90 2.88 -9.52
N GLU A 84 22.44 3.09 -10.71
CA GLU A 84 21.75 3.68 -11.86
C GLU A 84 21.87 2.67 -12.99
N LYS A 85 20.72 2.11 -13.43
CA LYS A 85 20.67 1.13 -14.50
C LYS A 85 21.09 1.78 -15.82
N ARG A 86 22.01 1.16 -16.56
CA ARG A 86 22.38 1.63 -17.91
C ARG A 86 21.38 1.16 -18.95
N SER A 87 21.29 1.86 -20.08
CA SER A 87 20.38 1.52 -21.19
C SER A 87 20.62 0.15 -21.84
N THR A 88 21.77 -0.48 -21.58
CA THR A 88 22.15 -1.79 -22.12
C THR A 88 22.09 -2.91 -21.07
N GLU A 89 21.64 -2.57 -19.85
CA GLU A 89 21.53 -3.47 -18.71
C GLU A 89 20.07 -3.78 -18.42
N THR A 90 19.82 -5.00 -17.96
CA THR A 90 18.51 -5.50 -17.58
C THR A 90 18.61 -6.12 -16.21
N LEU A 91 17.61 -5.86 -15.37
CA LEU A 91 17.45 -6.47 -14.07
C LEU A 91 16.73 -7.81 -14.24
N ALA A 92 17.42 -8.92 -14.03
CA ALA A 92 16.89 -10.24 -14.38
C ALA A 92 15.66 -10.61 -13.57
N ILE A 93 15.62 -10.28 -12.29
CA ILE A 93 14.46 -10.59 -11.44
C ILE A 93 13.31 -9.63 -11.75
N HIS A 94 13.58 -8.33 -11.77
CA HIS A 94 12.53 -7.33 -11.97
C HIS A 94 12.00 -7.26 -13.41
N GLU A 95 12.79 -7.64 -14.42
CA GLU A 95 12.41 -7.43 -15.83
C GLU A 95 12.24 -8.72 -16.64
N LEU A 96 12.72 -9.88 -16.18
CA LEU A 96 12.65 -11.14 -16.96
C LEU A 96 11.79 -12.23 -16.32
N LEU A 97 11.54 -12.19 -15.01
CA LEU A 97 10.52 -13.04 -14.40
C LEU A 97 9.13 -12.61 -14.86
N ASP A 98 8.19 -13.53 -14.77
CA ASP A 98 6.79 -13.46 -15.20
C ASP A 98 6.56 -13.16 -16.68
N ARG A 99 7.62 -13.12 -17.48
CA ARG A 99 7.47 -13.01 -18.93
C ARG A 99 6.75 -14.23 -19.49
N THR A 100 5.76 -13.98 -20.34
CA THR A 100 5.20 -15.01 -21.20
C THR A 100 6.22 -15.36 -22.27
N VAL A 101 6.50 -16.65 -22.36
CA VAL A 101 7.46 -17.19 -23.31
C VAL A 101 6.89 -18.37 -24.05
N THR A 102 7.41 -18.60 -25.25
CA THR A 102 7.06 -19.76 -26.06
C THR A 102 8.15 -20.82 -25.92
N LEU A 103 7.73 -22.03 -25.53
CA LEU A 103 8.55 -23.23 -25.43
C LEU A 103 8.79 -23.85 -26.82
N PRO A 104 9.80 -24.75 -26.98
CA PRO A 104 10.13 -25.36 -28.27
C PRO A 104 8.98 -26.10 -28.98
N ASP A 105 7.99 -26.55 -28.22
CA ASP A 105 6.80 -27.26 -28.71
C ASP A 105 5.60 -26.35 -28.96
N ALA A 106 5.84 -25.04 -29.11
CA ALA A 106 4.87 -23.99 -29.35
C ALA A 106 3.83 -23.77 -28.24
N ARG A 107 4.05 -24.33 -27.04
CA ARG A 107 3.27 -24.00 -25.84
C ARG A 107 3.73 -22.68 -25.24
N THR A 108 2.81 -21.93 -24.64
CA THR A 108 3.12 -20.74 -23.86
C THR A 108 3.23 -21.08 -22.38
N GLY A 109 4.09 -20.35 -21.67
CA GLY A 109 4.19 -20.42 -20.23
C GLY A 109 4.85 -19.18 -19.66
N THR A 110 4.76 -19.04 -18.34
CA THR A 110 5.28 -17.89 -17.60
C THR A 110 6.63 -18.24 -16.96
N VAL A 111 7.61 -17.35 -17.09
CA VAL A 111 8.93 -17.53 -16.47
C VAL A 111 8.81 -17.32 -14.95
N TYR A 112 8.96 -18.36 -14.15
CA TYR A 112 8.88 -18.22 -12.69
C TYR A 112 10.26 -18.20 -12.00
N ASP A 113 11.32 -18.62 -12.71
CA ASP A 113 12.68 -18.56 -12.19
C ASP A 113 13.71 -18.57 -13.32
N LEU A 114 14.92 -18.10 -13.02
CA LEU A 114 16.06 -18.06 -13.94
C LEU A 114 17.25 -18.70 -13.26
N ALA A 115 18.10 -19.39 -14.02
CA ALA A 115 19.34 -19.95 -13.48
C ALA A 115 20.55 -19.25 -14.09
N MET A 116 21.42 -18.74 -13.21
CA MET A 116 22.76 -18.34 -13.58
C MET A 116 23.70 -19.56 -13.54
N GLU A 117 24.58 -19.62 -14.54
CA GLU A 117 25.55 -20.69 -14.73
C GLU A 117 26.91 -20.08 -15.01
N GLN A 118 27.95 -20.67 -14.43
CA GLN A 118 29.32 -20.24 -14.63
C GLN A 118 29.98 -21.04 -15.75
N ASP A 119 30.68 -20.39 -16.68
CA ASP A 119 31.41 -21.09 -17.73
C ASP A 119 32.82 -21.52 -17.28
N THR A 120 33.55 -22.19 -18.17
CA THR A 120 34.94 -22.63 -17.91
C THR A 120 35.94 -21.48 -17.68
N ARG A 121 35.58 -20.25 -18.08
CA ARG A 121 36.36 -19.02 -17.89
C ARG A 121 35.95 -18.26 -16.63
N ARG A 122 35.06 -18.83 -15.80
CA ARG A 122 34.49 -18.23 -14.59
C ARG A 122 33.56 -17.04 -14.85
N ASP A 123 33.10 -16.84 -16.09
CA ASP A 123 32.09 -15.84 -16.40
C ASP A 123 30.70 -16.39 -16.11
N TRP A 124 29.82 -15.53 -15.57
CA TRP A 124 28.44 -15.88 -15.22
C TRP A 124 27.48 -15.47 -16.35
N TYR A 125 26.54 -16.35 -16.67
CA TYR A 125 25.50 -16.12 -17.68
C TYR A 125 24.15 -16.66 -17.22
N LEU A 126 23.05 -16.13 -17.75
CA LEU A 126 21.76 -16.80 -17.64
C LEU A 126 21.72 -17.97 -18.62
N GLY A 127 21.65 -19.19 -18.08
CA GLY A 127 21.76 -20.43 -18.85
C GLY A 127 20.46 -21.21 -18.98
N SER A 128 19.64 -21.21 -17.93
CA SER A 128 18.37 -21.94 -17.90
C SER A 128 17.22 -21.05 -17.45
N VAL A 129 16.04 -21.37 -17.93
CA VAL A 129 14.79 -20.64 -17.69
C VAL A 129 13.77 -21.63 -17.18
N ALA A 130 13.18 -21.33 -16.04
CA ALA A 130 12.15 -22.14 -15.43
C ALA A 130 10.79 -21.55 -15.81
N VAL A 131 9.99 -22.35 -16.50
CA VAL A 131 8.71 -21.93 -17.09
C VAL A 131 7.58 -22.77 -16.52
N GLN A 132 6.49 -22.12 -16.14
CA GLN A 132 5.25 -22.77 -15.74
C GLN A 132 4.24 -22.64 -16.88
N GLU A 133 3.68 -23.77 -17.34
CA GLU A 133 2.63 -23.74 -18.36
C GLU A 133 1.38 -23.00 -17.87
N SER A 134 0.78 -22.19 -18.75
CA SER A 134 -0.51 -21.55 -18.47
C SER A 134 -1.60 -22.63 -18.36
N GLY A 135 -2.16 -22.84 -17.16
CA GLY A 135 -3.16 -23.87 -16.92
C GLY A 135 -4.48 -23.58 -17.64
N LYS A 136 -4.99 -24.51 -18.46
CA LYS A 136 -6.27 -24.36 -19.19
C LYS A 136 -7.54 -24.44 -18.31
N ARG A 137 -7.41 -24.53 -16.98
CA ARG A 137 -8.55 -24.56 -16.03
C ARG A 137 -8.16 -23.89 -14.71
N PHE A 138 -9.09 -23.09 -14.20
CA PHE A 138 -9.03 -22.41 -12.90
C PHE A 138 -8.56 -23.38 -11.80
N GLY A 139 -7.48 -23.05 -11.10
CA GLY A 139 -7.03 -23.72 -9.87
C GLY A 139 -6.04 -24.88 -9.98
N ARG A 140 -5.58 -25.30 -11.17
CA ARG A 140 -4.49 -26.29 -11.29
C ARG A 140 -3.20 -25.64 -11.79
N ARG A 141 -2.17 -25.60 -10.94
CA ARG A 141 -0.78 -25.25 -11.32
C ARG A 141 -0.37 -26.09 -12.53
N GLY A 142 -0.05 -25.44 -13.65
CA GLY A 142 0.41 -26.10 -14.88
C GLY A 142 1.75 -26.81 -14.66
N ALA A 143 2.10 -27.72 -15.57
CA ALA A 143 3.37 -28.44 -15.51
C ALA A 143 4.55 -27.46 -15.59
N THR A 144 5.61 -27.79 -14.85
CA THR A 144 6.80 -26.97 -14.73
C THR A 144 7.93 -27.55 -15.57
N HIS A 145 8.59 -26.70 -16.35
CA HIS A 145 9.71 -27.06 -17.21
C HIS A 145 10.93 -26.22 -16.88
N VAL A 146 12.12 -26.81 -16.99
CA VAL A 146 13.39 -26.08 -16.98
C VAL A 146 14.03 -26.30 -18.34
N VAL A 147 14.12 -25.23 -19.12
CA VAL A 147 14.60 -25.23 -20.50
C VAL A 147 15.84 -24.36 -20.62
N GLN A 148 16.64 -24.54 -21.67
CA GLN A 148 17.79 -23.67 -21.91
C GLN A 148 17.35 -22.29 -22.38
N TRP A 149 18.14 -21.25 -22.07
CA TRP A 149 17.84 -19.87 -22.48
C TRP A 149 17.58 -19.75 -23.99
N ASP A 150 18.36 -20.47 -24.80
CA ASP A 150 18.29 -20.44 -26.27
C ASP A 150 17.11 -21.25 -26.87
N GLU A 151 16.43 -22.04 -26.04
CA GLU A 151 15.24 -22.81 -26.43
C GLU A 151 13.94 -22.01 -26.27
N VAL A 152 14.01 -20.81 -25.70
CA VAL A 152 12.86 -19.99 -25.32
C VAL A 152 12.83 -18.70 -26.11
N THR A 153 11.67 -18.38 -26.69
CA THR A 153 11.43 -17.09 -27.37
C THR A 153 10.48 -16.21 -26.55
N GLY A 154 10.65 -14.88 -26.62
CA GLY A 154 9.87 -13.91 -25.82
C GLY A 154 10.64 -13.27 -24.66
N LEU A 155 11.82 -13.80 -24.32
CA LEU A 155 12.69 -13.26 -23.26
C LEU A 155 13.41 -11.95 -23.62
N VAL A 156 13.56 -11.67 -24.91
CA VAL A 156 14.28 -10.50 -25.42
C VAL A 156 13.31 -9.70 -26.30
N GLY A 157 12.93 -8.52 -25.81
CA GLY A 157 11.89 -7.66 -26.40
C GLY A 157 11.13 -6.91 -25.30
N GLN A 158 10.48 -5.80 -25.61
CA GLN A 158 9.52 -5.19 -24.69
C GLN A 158 8.15 -5.80 -24.97
N GLU A 159 7.62 -6.61 -24.05
CA GLU A 159 6.18 -6.84 -23.98
C GLU A 159 5.62 -6.10 -22.75
N PRO A 160 4.50 -5.36 -22.91
CA PRO A 160 3.82 -4.72 -21.81
C PRO A 160 2.94 -5.73 -21.04
N GLY A 161 2.97 -5.68 -19.70
CA GLY A 161 1.76 -5.91 -18.90
C GLY A 161 1.55 -7.22 -18.14
N GLN A 162 2.55 -8.06 -17.82
CA GLN A 162 2.25 -9.34 -17.13
C GLN A 162 3.22 -9.73 -16.02
N GLY A 163 3.42 -8.85 -15.03
CA GLY A 163 4.10 -9.22 -13.77
C GLY A 163 3.22 -9.12 -12.53
N ALA A 164 1.96 -8.68 -12.63
CA ALA A 164 1.18 -8.22 -11.47
C ALA A 164 0.77 -9.36 -10.53
N THR A 165 0.46 -10.55 -11.04
CA THR A 165 -0.24 -11.60 -10.28
C THR A 165 0.51 -12.13 -9.05
N HIS A 166 1.84 -12.31 -9.11
CA HIS A 166 2.60 -12.83 -7.95
C HIS A 166 2.97 -11.74 -6.93
N LEU A 167 3.07 -10.49 -7.40
CA LEU A 167 3.24 -9.33 -6.54
C LEU A 167 1.94 -9.03 -5.79
N LEU A 168 0.80 -9.06 -6.50
CA LEU A 168 -0.56 -8.91 -5.96
C LEU A 168 -0.83 -9.93 -4.85
N ALA A 169 -0.51 -11.22 -5.05
CA ALA A 169 -0.73 -12.23 -4.02
C ALA A 169 0.09 -12.01 -2.72
N THR A 170 1.18 -11.24 -2.77
CA THR A 170 1.94 -10.86 -1.56
C THR A 170 1.46 -9.52 -0.99
N MET A 171 0.87 -8.68 -1.84
CA MET A 171 0.36 -7.35 -1.51
C MET A 171 -1.07 -7.38 -0.94
N ASP A 172 -1.86 -8.41 -1.26
CA ASP A 172 -3.24 -8.58 -0.82
C ASP A 172 -3.33 -8.72 0.71
N GLU A 173 -2.32 -9.35 1.33
CA GLU A 173 -2.25 -9.53 2.80
C GLU A 173 -1.61 -8.33 3.54
N MET A 174 -1.12 -7.31 2.82
CA MET A 174 -0.49 -6.14 3.44
C MET A 174 -1.55 -5.24 4.11
N ARG A 175 -1.14 -4.35 5.00
CA ARG A 175 -2.04 -3.28 5.45
C ARG A 175 -2.15 -2.22 4.35
N PRO A 176 -3.27 -1.47 4.24
CA PRO A 176 -3.42 -0.39 3.27
C PRO A 176 -2.23 0.58 3.25
N ALA A 177 -1.84 1.11 4.42
CA ALA A 177 -0.67 1.98 4.57
C ALA A 177 0.65 1.34 4.07
N ASP A 178 0.87 0.04 4.31
CA ASP A 178 2.07 -0.65 3.84
C ASP A 178 2.04 -0.83 2.31
N LEU A 179 0.86 -1.08 1.75
CA LEU A 179 0.65 -1.23 0.32
C LEU A 179 0.79 0.11 -0.40
N ALA A 180 0.22 1.20 0.13
CA ALA A 180 0.40 2.56 -0.35
C ALA A 180 1.91 2.91 -0.42
N ASN A 181 2.65 2.67 0.67
CA ASN A 181 4.11 2.85 0.69
C ASN A 181 4.83 2.00 -0.37
N ALA A 182 4.43 0.74 -0.56
CA ALA A 182 5.01 -0.12 -1.59
C ALA A 182 4.69 0.39 -3.01
N LEU A 183 3.51 0.98 -3.24
CA LEU A 183 3.13 1.57 -4.52
C LEU A 183 3.94 2.83 -4.86
N LEU A 184 4.31 3.64 -3.86
CA LEU A 184 5.17 4.82 -4.03
C LEU A 184 6.57 4.46 -4.57
N ASP A 185 7.12 3.32 -4.14
CA ASP A 185 8.41 2.80 -4.59
C ASP A 185 8.40 2.29 -6.04
N LEU A 186 7.22 2.11 -6.65
CA LEU A 186 7.07 1.58 -7.99
C LEU A 186 7.05 2.68 -9.07
N PRO A 187 7.62 2.41 -10.26
CA PRO A 187 7.45 3.30 -11.41
C PRO A 187 5.97 3.48 -11.78
N THR A 188 5.56 4.67 -12.22
CA THR A 188 4.17 5.02 -12.61
C THR A 188 3.46 3.93 -13.40
N LYS A 189 4.08 3.41 -14.47
CA LYS A 189 3.48 2.36 -15.30
C LYS A 189 3.14 1.11 -14.48
N ARG A 190 4.01 0.73 -13.55
CA ARG A 190 3.84 -0.46 -12.74
C ARG A 190 2.81 -0.26 -11.62
N ARG A 191 2.76 0.94 -11.05
CA ARG A 191 1.71 1.36 -10.12
C ARG A 191 0.34 1.24 -10.78
N ALA A 192 0.19 1.82 -11.97
CA ALA A 192 -1.03 1.72 -12.78
C ALA A 192 -1.45 0.27 -13.07
N GLU A 193 -0.50 -0.62 -13.40
CA GLU A 193 -0.79 -2.05 -13.60
C GLU A 193 -1.30 -2.74 -12.33
N ILE A 194 -0.87 -2.32 -11.14
CA ILE A 194 -1.30 -2.93 -9.87
C ILE A 194 -2.64 -2.36 -9.42
N VAL A 195 -2.77 -1.04 -9.44
CA VAL A 195 -4.04 -0.33 -9.18
C VAL A 195 -5.15 -0.89 -10.06
N GLY A 196 -4.86 -1.09 -11.35
CA GLY A 196 -5.82 -1.63 -12.31
C GLY A 196 -6.37 -3.01 -11.94
N GLU A 197 -5.66 -3.79 -11.11
CA GLU A 197 -6.02 -5.15 -10.71
C GLU A 197 -6.58 -5.25 -9.28
N LEU A 198 -6.49 -4.18 -8.47
CA LEU A 198 -7.13 -4.15 -7.15
C LEU A 198 -8.64 -4.07 -7.30
N VAL A 199 -9.38 -4.70 -6.38
CA VAL A 199 -10.82 -4.47 -6.25
C VAL A 199 -11.08 -3.07 -5.69
N ASP A 200 -12.26 -2.51 -5.94
CA ASP A 200 -12.51 -1.09 -5.73
C ASP A 200 -12.45 -0.72 -4.25
N GLU A 201 -12.99 -1.56 -3.36
CA GLU A 201 -12.92 -1.39 -1.89
C GLU A 201 -11.47 -1.36 -1.41
N ARG A 202 -10.66 -2.28 -1.96
CA ARG A 202 -9.24 -2.37 -1.60
C ARG A 202 -8.43 -1.21 -2.16
N LEU A 203 -8.86 -0.66 -3.29
CA LEU A 203 -8.20 0.48 -3.89
C LEU A 203 -8.54 1.77 -3.13
N ALA A 204 -9.78 1.91 -2.64
CA ALA A 204 -10.20 2.99 -1.76
C ALA A 204 -9.31 3.06 -0.50
N ASP A 205 -9.25 1.98 0.28
CA ASP A 205 -8.37 1.86 1.47
C ASP A 205 -6.92 2.33 1.20
N VAL A 206 -6.40 1.98 0.02
CA VAL A 206 -5.00 2.25 -0.35
C VAL A 206 -4.83 3.68 -0.83
N LEU A 207 -5.84 4.26 -1.47
CA LEU A 207 -5.84 5.65 -1.93
C LEU A 207 -5.85 6.62 -0.75
N GLU A 208 -6.67 6.38 0.27
CA GLU A 208 -6.73 7.19 1.51
C GLU A 208 -5.34 7.34 2.16
N GLU A 209 -4.53 6.28 2.07
CA GLU A 209 -3.18 6.25 2.65
C GLU A 209 -2.09 6.87 1.76
N LEU A 210 -2.40 7.17 0.49
CA LEU A 210 -1.46 7.77 -0.44
C LEU A 210 -1.41 9.29 -0.28
N PRO A 211 -0.26 9.94 -0.57
CA PRO A 211 -0.20 11.40 -0.68
C PRO A 211 -1.13 11.92 -1.80
N ASP A 212 -1.74 13.09 -1.60
CA ASP A 212 -2.79 13.66 -2.47
C ASP A 212 -2.34 13.74 -3.94
N SER A 213 -1.09 14.16 -4.16
CA SER A 213 -0.52 14.23 -5.53
C SER A 213 -0.49 12.89 -6.26
N VAL A 214 -0.36 11.79 -5.51
CA VAL A 214 -0.36 10.42 -6.04
C VAL A 214 -1.79 9.89 -6.15
N GLN A 215 -2.69 10.24 -5.23
CA GLN A 215 -4.11 9.91 -5.36
C GLN A 215 -4.66 10.44 -6.68
N VAL A 216 -4.40 11.70 -7.01
CA VAL A 216 -4.81 12.32 -8.29
C VAL A 216 -4.17 11.63 -9.50
N GLU A 217 -2.89 11.23 -9.42
CA GLU A 217 -2.21 10.46 -10.49
C GLU A 217 -2.91 9.12 -10.72
N VAL A 218 -3.24 8.42 -9.64
CA VAL A 218 -3.85 7.08 -9.68
C VAL A 218 -5.28 7.15 -10.20
N LEU A 219 -6.10 8.06 -9.67
CA LEU A 219 -7.49 8.27 -10.09
C LEU A 219 -7.56 8.65 -11.58
N GLY A 220 -6.62 9.47 -12.07
CA GLY A 220 -6.54 9.87 -13.47
C GLY A 220 -6.18 8.75 -14.47
N VAL A 221 -5.74 7.59 -13.99
CA VAL A 221 -5.47 6.40 -14.82
C VAL A 221 -6.71 5.51 -14.97
N LEU A 222 -7.65 5.59 -14.02
CA LEU A 222 -8.90 4.84 -14.06
C LEU A 222 -9.86 5.41 -15.11
N ASP A 223 -10.75 4.57 -15.63
CA ASP A 223 -11.92 5.06 -16.34
C ASP A 223 -12.88 5.80 -15.39
N PRO A 224 -13.64 6.80 -15.86
CA PRO A 224 -14.45 7.65 -14.99
C PRO A 224 -15.49 6.90 -14.16
N GLU A 225 -16.09 5.85 -14.71
CA GLU A 225 -17.06 5.01 -14.01
C GLU A 225 -16.40 4.31 -12.82
N ARG A 226 -15.28 3.60 -13.05
CA ARG A 226 -14.55 2.97 -11.96
C ARG A 226 -13.98 3.96 -10.95
N ALA A 227 -13.53 5.13 -11.39
CA ALA A 227 -13.08 6.18 -10.48
C ALA A 227 -14.20 6.63 -9.53
N ALA A 228 -15.44 6.73 -10.03
CA ALA A 228 -16.60 7.01 -9.20
C ALA A 228 -16.91 5.85 -8.25
N ASP A 229 -16.91 4.60 -8.73
CA ASP A 229 -17.12 3.42 -7.88
C ASP A 229 -16.09 3.36 -6.73
N VAL A 230 -14.82 3.67 -6.99
CA VAL A 230 -13.78 3.73 -5.95
C VAL A 230 -14.02 4.85 -4.95
N LEU A 231 -14.45 6.03 -5.42
CA LEU A 231 -14.79 7.16 -4.52
C LEU A 231 -16.01 6.86 -3.64
N GLU A 232 -16.93 6.00 -4.07
CA GLU A 232 -18.07 5.54 -3.26
C GLU A 232 -17.65 4.59 -2.15
N GLU A 233 -16.54 3.86 -2.31
CA GLU A 233 -16.01 2.94 -1.31
C GLU A 233 -15.00 3.60 -0.36
N MET A 234 -14.65 4.88 -0.59
CA MET A 234 -13.79 5.68 0.30
C MET A 234 -14.60 6.31 1.44
N ASP A 235 -13.93 6.60 2.54
CA ASP A 235 -14.52 7.43 3.60
C ASP A 235 -14.92 8.82 3.02
N PRO A 236 -16.13 9.35 3.34
CA PRO A 236 -16.67 10.55 2.66
C PRO A 236 -15.79 11.80 2.73
N ASP A 237 -15.05 11.97 3.81
CA ASP A 237 -14.07 13.04 4.02
C ASP A 237 -12.83 12.88 3.15
N ASP A 238 -12.25 11.68 3.07
CA ASP A 238 -11.14 11.41 2.16
C ASP A 238 -11.55 11.57 0.68
N ALA A 239 -12.77 11.14 0.34
CA ALA A 239 -13.33 11.35 -0.99
C ALA A 239 -13.52 12.86 -1.29
N ALA A 240 -13.97 13.64 -0.31
CA ALA A 240 -14.12 15.09 -0.45
C ALA A 240 -12.76 15.78 -0.65
N ASP A 241 -11.75 15.43 0.15
CA ASP A 241 -10.40 15.97 0.04
C ASP A 241 -9.80 15.68 -1.34
N LEU A 242 -9.87 14.42 -1.80
CA LEU A 242 -9.40 14.04 -3.13
C LEU A 242 -10.12 14.79 -4.25
N LEU A 243 -11.45 14.92 -4.17
CA LEU A 243 -12.22 15.66 -5.16
C LEU A 243 -11.95 17.17 -5.12
N GLY A 244 -11.58 17.71 -3.97
CA GLY A 244 -11.17 19.11 -3.78
C GLY A 244 -9.88 19.46 -4.53
N GLU A 245 -8.96 18.50 -4.66
CA GLU A 245 -7.71 18.66 -5.40
C GLU A 245 -7.88 18.59 -6.94
N LEU A 246 -9.04 18.12 -7.43
CA LEU A 246 -9.32 18.00 -8.85
C LEU A 246 -9.84 19.32 -9.47
N PRO A 247 -9.66 19.51 -10.79
CA PRO A 247 -10.36 20.59 -11.50
C PRO A 247 -11.88 20.50 -11.28
N PRO A 248 -12.60 21.61 -11.04
CA PRO A 248 -14.03 21.58 -10.69
C PRO A 248 -14.93 20.85 -11.70
N ALA A 249 -14.56 20.87 -12.98
CA ALA A 249 -15.31 20.16 -14.03
C ALA A 249 -15.13 18.63 -13.95
N THR A 250 -13.96 18.15 -13.52
CA THR A 250 -13.67 16.73 -13.32
C THR A 250 -14.34 16.23 -12.05
N SER A 251 -14.25 17.01 -10.96
CA SER A 251 -14.92 16.70 -9.70
C SER A 251 -16.44 16.54 -9.89
N GLU A 252 -17.11 17.51 -10.54
CA GLU A 252 -18.56 17.40 -10.81
C GLU A 252 -18.90 16.24 -11.75
N GLN A 253 -18.01 15.88 -12.68
CA GLN A 253 -18.22 14.73 -13.56
C GLN A 253 -18.24 13.43 -12.75
N LEU A 254 -17.30 13.24 -11.81
CA LEU A 254 -17.24 12.05 -10.97
C LEU A 254 -18.42 11.99 -9.99
N LEU A 255 -18.75 13.12 -9.34
CA LEU A 255 -19.93 13.25 -8.45
C LEU A 255 -21.27 13.00 -9.16
N ALA A 256 -21.33 13.13 -10.49
CA ALA A 256 -22.52 12.83 -11.28
C ALA A 256 -22.61 11.35 -11.68
N LEU A 257 -21.50 10.61 -11.59
CA LEU A 257 -21.43 9.17 -11.82
C LEU A 257 -21.66 8.38 -10.54
N MET A 258 -21.34 8.98 -9.38
CA MET A 258 -21.58 8.39 -8.07
C MET A 258 -23.08 8.18 -7.76
N LYS A 259 -23.39 7.29 -6.83
CA LYS A 259 -24.73 7.15 -6.25
C LYS A 259 -25.17 8.48 -5.60
N PRO A 260 -26.45 8.86 -5.75
CA PRO A 260 -26.94 10.15 -5.24
C PRO A 260 -26.71 10.37 -3.74
N GLU A 261 -26.88 9.32 -2.94
CA GLU A 261 -26.66 9.33 -1.48
C GLU A 261 -25.20 9.66 -1.13
N ASP A 262 -24.25 8.87 -1.64
CA ASP A 262 -22.81 9.03 -1.39
C ASP A 262 -22.33 10.40 -1.91
N ALA A 263 -22.81 10.81 -3.09
CA ALA A 263 -22.46 12.09 -3.69
C ALA A 263 -23.08 13.30 -2.97
N GLU A 264 -24.17 13.15 -2.22
CA GLU A 264 -24.76 14.24 -1.42
C GLU A 264 -23.90 14.53 -0.19
N ASP A 265 -23.39 13.47 0.44
CA ASP A 265 -22.50 13.56 1.60
C ASP A 265 -21.16 14.23 1.24
N VAL A 266 -20.52 13.76 0.18
CA VAL A 266 -19.26 14.35 -0.30
C VAL A 266 -19.46 15.81 -0.76
N ARG A 267 -20.55 16.12 -1.48
CA ARG A 267 -20.87 17.51 -1.87
C ARG A 267 -21.04 18.43 -0.66
N ARG A 268 -21.60 17.92 0.45
CA ARG A 268 -21.77 18.69 1.66
C ARG A 268 -20.41 19.00 2.31
N LEU A 269 -19.52 18.01 2.37
CA LEU A 269 -18.17 18.16 2.94
C LEU A 269 -17.32 19.17 2.15
N LEU A 270 -17.38 19.13 0.81
CA LEU A 270 -16.73 20.09 -0.09
C LEU A 270 -17.12 21.57 0.11
N THR A 271 -18.17 21.86 0.91
CA THR A 271 -18.56 23.25 1.23
C THR A 271 -17.82 23.83 2.42
N TYR A 272 -17.18 23.00 3.24
CA TYR A 272 -16.42 23.43 4.41
C TYR A 272 -14.98 23.76 4.01
N GLU A 273 -14.27 24.48 4.90
CA GLU A 273 -12.86 24.76 4.71
C GLU A 273 -12.02 23.65 5.33
N ASP A 274 -10.96 23.22 4.64
CA ASP A 274 -10.17 22.03 4.94
C ASP A 274 -9.71 21.97 6.41
N ARG A 275 -9.32 23.12 7.01
CA ARG A 275 -8.78 23.19 8.38
C ARG A 275 -9.82 23.54 9.43
N THR A 276 -11.09 23.26 9.14
CA THR A 276 -12.22 23.38 10.08
C THR A 276 -12.78 22.03 10.47
N ALA A 277 -13.55 21.99 11.56
CA ALA A 277 -14.22 20.77 12.00
C ALA A 277 -15.12 20.16 10.93
N GLY A 278 -15.76 20.99 10.08
CA GLY A 278 -16.57 20.52 8.97
C GLY A 278 -15.77 20.00 7.78
N GLY A 279 -14.53 20.48 7.59
CA GLY A 279 -13.64 19.99 6.54
C GLY A 279 -13.01 18.63 6.89
N MET A 280 -12.72 18.41 8.18
CA MET A 280 -12.09 17.18 8.67
C MET A 280 -13.08 16.14 9.22
N MET A 281 -14.39 16.30 9.01
CA MET A 281 -15.37 15.38 9.57
C MET A 281 -15.84 14.37 8.53
N THR A 282 -16.01 13.13 8.96
CA THR A 282 -16.76 12.13 8.22
C THR A 282 -18.26 12.18 8.55
N THR A 283 -19.11 11.86 7.58
CA THR A 283 -20.59 11.87 7.70
C THR A 283 -21.18 10.54 8.16
N GLU A 284 -20.35 9.52 8.36
CA GLU A 284 -20.76 8.14 8.68
C GLU A 284 -20.38 7.65 10.10
N PRO A 285 -20.72 8.37 11.18
CA PRO A 285 -20.50 7.87 12.52
C PRO A 285 -21.50 6.79 12.93
N VAL A 286 -21.19 6.04 13.99
CA VAL A 286 -22.11 5.05 14.57
C VAL A 286 -23.24 5.73 15.34
N ILE A 287 -24.33 6.03 14.64
CA ILE A 287 -25.52 6.70 15.19
C ILE A 287 -26.57 5.69 15.67
N LEU A 288 -27.13 5.92 16.85
CA LEU A 288 -28.18 5.09 17.43
C LEU A 288 -29.32 5.92 18.04
N PRO A 289 -30.56 5.43 18.01
CA PRO A 289 -31.65 6.06 18.75
C PRO A 289 -31.53 5.76 20.26
N PRO A 290 -32.10 6.60 21.14
CA PRO A 290 -31.96 6.45 22.60
C PRO A 290 -32.59 5.17 23.17
N ASP A 291 -33.50 4.54 22.44
CA ASP A 291 -34.16 3.28 22.77
C ASP A 291 -33.45 2.05 22.18
N ALA A 292 -32.32 2.21 21.50
CA ALA A 292 -31.46 1.09 21.14
C ALA A 292 -30.85 0.46 22.40
N THR A 293 -30.64 -0.85 22.34
CA THR A 293 -30.00 -1.63 23.39
C THR A 293 -28.48 -1.56 23.28
N ILE A 294 -27.79 -1.79 24.41
CA ILE A 294 -26.33 -1.94 24.42
C ILE A 294 -25.88 -3.10 23.51
N ALA A 295 -26.67 -4.17 23.41
CA ALA A 295 -26.38 -5.26 22.49
C ALA A 295 -26.35 -4.80 21.02
N GLU A 296 -27.30 -3.97 20.60
CA GLU A 296 -27.33 -3.38 19.25
C GLU A 296 -26.15 -2.44 19.04
N ALA A 297 -25.81 -1.62 20.04
CA ALA A 297 -24.65 -0.73 19.96
C ALA A 297 -23.33 -1.48 19.79
N LEU A 298 -23.11 -2.52 20.61
CA LEU A 298 -21.93 -3.38 20.50
C LEU A 298 -21.93 -4.19 19.20
N ALA A 299 -23.09 -4.44 18.59
CA ALA A 299 -23.14 -5.09 17.29
C ALA A 299 -22.66 -4.16 16.17
N ARG A 300 -23.12 -2.89 16.17
CA ARG A 300 -22.66 -1.86 15.22
C ARG A 300 -21.15 -1.60 15.35
N LEU A 301 -20.65 -1.39 16.57
CA LEU A 301 -19.22 -1.14 16.83
C LEU A 301 -18.28 -2.32 16.51
N ARG A 302 -18.81 -3.50 16.17
CA ARG A 302 -18.03 -4.69 15.81
C ARG A 302 -17.91 -4.88 14.31
N GLU A 303 -18.52 -4.02 13.50
CA GLU A 303 -18.39 -4.06 12.06
C GLU A 303 -16.90 -3.90 11.67
N PRO A 304 -16.33 -4.83 10.88
CA PRO A 304 -14.90 -4.83 10.57
C PRO A 304 -14.42 -3.61 9.80
N GLU A 305 -15.32 -2.96 9.06
CA GLU A 305 -15.06 -1.78 8.23
C GLU A 305 -14.87 -0.52 9.08
N LEU A 306 -15.39 -0.48 10.32
CA LEU A 306 -15.22 0.67 11.18
C LEU A 306 -13.78 0.81 11.70
N GLY A 307 -13.15 1.93 11.36
CA GLY A 307 -11.87 2.34 11.92
C GLY A 307 -11.89 2.37 13.46
N PRO A 308 -10.75 2.10 14.13
CA PRO A 308 -10.69 2.07 15.60
C PRO A 308 -11.17 3.36 16.29
N ALA A 309 -10.94 4.51 15.65
CA ALA A 309 -11.39 5.81 16.16
C ALA A 309 -12.91 5.93 16.15
N LEU A 310 -13.56 5.62 15.02
CA LEU A 310 -15.02 5.60 14.88
C LEU A 310 -15.68 4.55 15.79
N ALA A 311 -15.07 3.37 15.90
CA ALA A 311 -15.55 2.28 16.77
C ALA A 311 -15.38 2.55 18.29
N SER A 312 -14.79 3.69 18.68
CA SER A 312 -14.53 4.00 20.08
C SER A 312 -15.77 4.46 20.86
N MET A 313 -16.82 4.93 20.17
CA MET A 313 -18.03 5.48 20.77
C MET A 313 -19.24 5.40 19.84
N VAL A 314 -20.44 5.52 20.42
CA VAL A 314 -21.69 5.71 19.67
C VAL A 314 -22.29 7.08 19.93
N TYR A 315 -23.01 7.59 18.94
CA TYR A 315 -23.64 8.90 18.97
C TYR A 315 -25.14 8.73 19.07
N VAL A 316 -25.72 9.19 20.19
CA VAL A 316 -27.14 8.98 20.48
C VAL A 316 -27.95 10.15 19.95
N CYS A 317 -28.81 9.89 18.97
CA CYS A 317 -29.60 10.92 18.28
C CYS A 317 -31.08 10.59 18.26
N ARG A 318 -31.94 11.61 18.11
CA ARG A 318 -33.32 11.40 17.68
C ARG A 318 -33.36 11.22 16.15
N PRO A 319 -34.35 10.48 15.61
CA PRO A 319 -34.52 10.36 14.17
C PRO A 319 -34.64 11.73 13.46
N PRO A 320 -34.16 11.87 12.21
CA PRO A 320 -33.48 10.85 11.39
C PRO A 320 -32.10 10.43 11.94
N LEU A 321 -31.64 9.23 11.57
CA LEU A 321 -30.39 8.61 12.07
C LEU A 321 -29.26 8.62 11.02
N GLU A 322 -29.36 9.52 10.06
CA GLU A 322 -28.35 9.82 9.03
C GLU A 322 -27.94 11.28 9.24
N THR A 323 -26.69 11.64 8.93
CA THR A 323 -26.25 13.02 9.09
C THR A 323 -26.79 13.90 7.95
N PRO A 324 -27.22 15.15 8.21
CA PRO A 324 -27.52 15.75 9.51
C PRO A 324 -28.66 15.04 10.26
N THR A 325 -28.42 14.66 11.52
CA THR A 325 -29.39 13.89 12.29
C THR A 325 -30.56 14.71 12.80
N GLY A 326 -31.53 14.06 13.44
CA GLY A 326 -32.38 14.74 14.41
C GLY A 326 -31.59 15.21 15.63
N ARG A 327 -32.27 15.59 16.71
CA ARG A 327 -31.59 16.15 17.90
C ARG A 327 -30.55 15.18 18.48
N PHE A 328 -29.30 15.61 18.51
CA PHE A 328 -28.18 14.97 19.21
C PHE A 328 -28.40 15.02 20.72
N LEU A 329 -28.24 13.87 21.38
CA LEU A 329 -28.50 13.69 22.81
C LEU A 329 -27.23 13.47 23.62
N GLY A 330 -26.12 13.10 22.97
CA GLY A 330 -24.85 12.83 23.61
C GLY A 330 -24.11 11.64 23.00
N ILE A 331 -22.98 11.31 23.59
CA ILE A 331 -22.12 10.19 23.21
C ILE A 331 -22.15 9.08 24.27
N VAL A 332 -21.82 7.86 23.88
CA VAL A 332 -21.53 6.76 24.80
C VAL A 332 -20.26 6.04 24.38
N HIS A 333 -19.26 6.03 25.26
CA HIS A 333 -18.02 5.31 25.05
C HIS A 333 -18.22 3.79 25.02
N PHE A 334 -17.51 3.10 24.12
CA PHE A 334 -17.54 1.64 24.02
C PHE A 334 -17.20 0.94 25.36
N GLN A 335 -16.26 1.50 26.13
CA GLN A 335 -15.88 0.96 27.43
C GLN A 335 -17.01 1.06 28.46
N ALA A 336 -17.91 2.04 28.34
CA ALA A 336 -19.09 2.15 29.20
C ALA A 336 -20.13 1.08 28.83
N LEU A 337 -20.36 0.87 27.53
CA LEU A 337 -21.25 -0.19 27.02
C LEU A 337 -20.85 -1.58 27.55
N LEU A 338 -19.54 -1.89 27.62
CA LEU A 338 -19.05 -3.17 28.14
C LEU A 338 -19.30 -3.42 29.63
N ARG A 339 -19.63 -2.39 30.41
CA ARG A 339 -19.82 -2.49 31.87
C ARG A 339 -21.28 -2.66 32.29
N GLU A 340 -22.19 -2.54 31.34
CA GLU A 340 -23.62 -2.52 31.57
C GLU A 340 -24.31 -3.77 30.97
N PRO A 341 -25.50 -4.16 31.47
CA PRO A 341 -26.24 -5.29 30.91
C PRO A 341 -26.58 -5.07 29.42
N PRO A 342 -26.45 -6.08 28.53
CA PRO A 342 -26.70 -5.92 27.10
C PRO A 342 -28.13 -5.46 26.74
N SER A 343 -29.10 -5.70 27.63
CA SER A 343 -30.51 -5.28 27.44
C SER A 343 -30.80 -3.85 27.89
N THR A 344 -29.86 -3.16 28.51
CA THR A 344 -30.01 -1.76 28.93
C THR A 344 -30.08 -0.86 27.69
N LEU A 345 -30.78 0.27 27.80
CA LEU A 345 -30.92 1.24 26.70
C LEU A 345 -29.74 2.22 26.67
N VAL A 346 -29.20 2.49 25.49
CA VAL A 346 -28.05 3.39 25.30
C VAL A 346 -28.35 4.83 25.72
N GLY A 347 -29.59 5.29 25.56
CA GLY A 347 -29.98 6.66 25.94
C GLY A 347 -29.88 6.94 27.44
N GLY A 348 -29.82 5.90 28.29
CA GLY A 348 -29.58 6.06 29.73
C GLY A 348 -28.11 6.32 30.09
N LEU A 349 -27.18 6.10 29.15
CA LEU A 349 -25.74 6.29 29.32
C LEU A 349 -25.19 7.49 28.54
N ALA A 350 -26.01 8.12 27.70
CA ALA A 350 -25.60 9.23 26.86
C ALA A 350 -25.14 10.43 27.71
N ASP A 351 -23.93 10.88 27.45
CA ASP A 351 -23.32 12.06 28.08
C ASP A 351 -23.21 13.19 27.04
N ASN A 352 -23.58 14.40 27.45
CA ASN A 352 -23.56 15.60 26.63
C ASN A 352 -23.11 16.83 27.44
N ASP A 353 -22.18 16.62 28.36
CA ASP A 353 -21.67 17.67 29.26
C ASP A 353 -20.55 18.54 28.64
N ILE A 354 -20.16 18.26 27.39
CA ILE A 354 -19.16 19.01 26.63
C ILE A 354 -19.86 19.96 25.65
N ASP A 355 -19.33 21.18 25.53
CA ASP A 355 -19.73 22.11 24.46
C ASP A 355 -19.02 21.70 23.17
N TRP A 356 -19.78 21.04 22.29
CA TRP A 356 -19.25 20.42 21.08
C TRP A 356 -18.98 21.44 19.97
N PRO A 357 -17.95 21.21 19.13
CA PRO A 357 -17.56 22.14 18.09
C PRO A 357 -18.64 22.32 17.02
N ARG A 358 -18.69 23.55 16.48
CA ARG A 358 -19.42 23.91 15.26
C ARG A 358 -18.60 23.53 14.02
N PRO A 359 -19.22 23.37 12.84
CA PRO A 359 -18.47 23.01 11.62
C PRO A 359 -17.39 24.04 11.25
N ASP A 360 -17.53 25.30 11.62
CA ASP A 360 -16.53 26.35 11.40
C ASP A 360 -15.44 26.42 12.48
N ALA A 361 -15.47 25.53 13.48
CA ALA A 361 -14.46 25.50 14.53
C ALA A 361 -13.08 25.15 13.94
N SER A 362 -12.04 25.84 14.41
CA SER A 362 -10.68 25.64 13.88
C SER A 362 -10.07 24.30 14.31
N LEU A 363 -9.14 23.79 13.51
CA LEU A 363 -8.28 22.64 13.86
C LEU A 363 -7.72 22.72 15.29
N GLU A 364 -7.22 23.89 15.71
CA GLU A 364 -6.64 24.05 17.06
C GLU A 364 -7.69 23.82 18.15
N HIS A 365 -8.93 24.26 17.93
CA HIS A 365 -10.01 24.04 18.89
C HIS A 365 -10.37 22.56 18.97
N VAL A 366 -10.52 21.89 17.82
CA VAL A 366 -10.81 20.45 17.73
C VAL A 366 -9.70 19.63 18.41
N ALA A 367 -8.44 19.91 18.09
CA ALA A 367 -7.28 19.24 18.69
C ALA A 367 -7.22 19.42 20.21
N ASN A 368 -7.51 20.63 20.71
CA ASN A 368 -7.57 20.90 22.14
C ASN A 368 -8.67 20.08 22.84
N LEU A 369 -9.85 19.93 22.23
CA LEU A 369 -10.93 19.10 22.78
C LEU A 369 -10.53 17.62 22.82
N LEU A 370 -10.00 17.08 21.71
CA LEU A 370 -9.52 15.69 21.65
C LEU A 370 -8.52 15.41 22.77
N ALA A 371 -7.52 16.29 22.92
CA ALA A 371 -6.47 16.14 23.91
C ALA A 371 -6.95 16.38 25.36
N SER A 372 -7.89 17.30 25.58
CA SER A 372 -8.37 17.63 26.94
C SER A 372 -9.26 16.55 27.53
N TYR A 373 -9.95 15.79 26.68
CA TYR A 373 -10.94 14.79 27.08
C TYR A 373 -10.53 13.35 26.73
N ASP A 374 -9.28 13.14 26.30
CA ASP A 374 -8.75 11.83 25.89
C ASP A 374 -9.64 11.12 24.85
N MET A 375 -10.17 11.89 23.90
CA MET A 375 -11.12 11.42 22.90
C MET A 375 -10.40 10.92 21.65
N LEU A 376 -10.96 9.87 21.01
CA LEU A 376 -10.48 9.38 19.70
C LEU A 376 -11.31 9.92 18.52
N ALA A 377 -12.51 10.43 18.79
CA ALA A 377 -13.35 11.11 17.82
C ALA A 377 -14.20 12.16 18.53
N LEU A 378 -14.65 13.20 17.81
CA LEU A 378 -15.49 14.27 18.33
C LEU A 378 -16.71 14.51 17.46
N PRO A 379 -17.91 14.68 18.04
CA PRO A 379 -19.08 15.09 17.28
C PRO A 379 -18.98 16.55 16.83
N VAL A 380 -19.42 16.82 15.61
CA VAL A 380 -19.62 18.18 15.08
C VAL A 380 -21.11 18.45 15.01
N VAL A 381 -21.56 19.57 15.61
CA VAL A 381 -23.00 19.85 15.77
C VAL A 381 -23.39 21.24 15.31
N ASP A 382 -24.59 21.37 14.74
CA ASP A 382 -25.16 22.65 14.34
C ASP A 382 -25.80 23.43 15.51
N GLU A 383 -26.14 24.71 15.29
CA GLU A 383 -26.75 25.60 16.30
C GLU A 383 -28.01 25.02 16.96
N THR A 384 -28.73 24.13 16.26
CA THR A 384 -29.94 23.45 16.72
C THR A 384 -29.68 22.08 17.38
N SER A 385 -28.42 21.72 17.57
CA SER A 385 -27.96 20.42 18.12
C SER A 385 -28.33 19.23 17.24
N HIS A 386 -28.20 19.34 15.93
CA HIS A 386 -28.11 18.18 15.03
C HIS A 386 -26.65 17.74 14.89
N LEU A 387 -26.40 16.43 14.85
CA LEU A 387 -25.09 15.88 14.54
C LEU A 387 -24.87 15.96 13.03
N LEU A 388 -23.81 16.65 12.61
CA LEU A 388 -23.45 16.83 11.20
C LEU A 388 -22.43 15.80 10.71
N GLY A 389 -21.62 15.28 11.62
CA GLY A 389 -20.50 14.39 11.35
C GLY A 389 -19.62 14.24 12.58
N VAL A 390 -18.50 13.54 12.43
CA VAL A 390 -17.51 13.37 13.49
C VAL A 390 -16.11 13.56 12.94
N VAL A 391 -15.23 14.16 13.74
CA VAL A 391 -13.80 14.30 13.40
C VAL A 391 -13.03 13.26 14.18
N THR A 392 -12.21 12.45 13.51
CA THR A 392 -11.35 11.47 14.18
C THR A 392 -10.00 12.06 14.58
N ILE A 393 -9.28 11.38 15.46
CA ILE A 393 -7.96 11.83 15.90
C ILE A 393 -6.93 11.71 14.78
N ASP A 394 -7.07 10.73 13.89
CA ASP A 394 -6.24 10.47 12.73
C ASP A 394 -6.28 11.66 11.76
N ASP A 395 -7.47 12.12 11.37
CA ASP A 395 -7.65 13.27 10.45
C ASP A 395 -7.02 14.54 11.03
N VAL A 396 -7.17 14.75 12.35
CA VAL A 396 -6.56 15.89 13.04
C VAL A 396 -5.04 15.76 13.06
N LEU A 397 -4.49 14.55 13.22
CA LEU A 397 -3.05 14.33 13.20
C LEU A 397 -2.47 14.65 11.81
N ASP A 398 -3.16 14.32 10.73
CA ASP A 398 -2.73 14.65 9.38
C ASP A 398 -2.52 16.14 9.16
N HIS A 399 -3.45 16.93 9.69
CA HIS A 399 -3.42 18.39 9.59
C HIS A 399 -2.41 19.05 10.53
N LEU A 400 -1.95 18.34 11.56
CA LEU A 400 -0.95 18.80 12.54
C LEU A 400 0.48 18.36 12.17
N LEU A 401 0.63 17.23 11.49
CA LEU A 401 1.91 16.74 11.04
C LEU A 401 2.46 17.60 9.88
N PRO A 402 3.79 17.68 9.69
CA PRO A 402 4.35 18.47 8.60
C PRO A 402 3.92 17.93 7.22
N GLU A 403 3.73 18.81 6.24
CA GLU A 403 3.44 18.42 4.86
C GLU A 403 4.38 17.30 4.35
N GLY A 404 3.80 16.30 3.68
CA GLY A 404 4.52 15.13 3.20
C GLY A 404 5.02 14.21 4.30
N TRP A 405 4.42 14.20 5.50
CA TRP A 405 4.80 13.24 6.56
C TRP A 405 4.61 11.78 6.10
N ARG A 406 3.55 11.51 5.33
CA ARG A 406 3.28 10.21 4.66
C ARG A 406 4.43 9.80 3.72
N GLU A 407 5.03 10.76 3.02
CA GLU A 407 6.19 10.52 2.16
C GLU A 407 7.46 10.23 2.98
N ARG A 408 7.62 10.93 4.11
CA ARG A 408 8.84 10.90 4.94
C ARG A 408 8.98 9.63 5.78
N ASP A 409 7.91 8.90 6.09
CA ASP A 409 8.05 7.63 6.83
C ASP A 409 8.73 6.54 6.00
N SER A 410 8.67 6.62 4.66
CA SER A 410 9.52 5.83 3.77
C SER A 410 11.03 6.09 4.01
N ASP A 411 11.39 7.33 4.34
CA ASP A 411 12.76 7.78 4.65
C ASP A 411 13.16 7.58 6.12
N ARG A 412 12.21 7.71 7.06
CA ARG A 412 12.44 7.63 8.51
C ARG A 412 12.56 6.20 9.02
N ALA A 413 11.76 5.26 8.51
CA ALA A 413 11.95 3.83 8.76
C ALA A 413 13.34 3.36 8.31
N ALA A 414 13.93 4.00 7.29
CA ALA A 414 15.30 3.77 6.87
C ALA A 414 16.37 4.40 7.80
N SER A 415 16.03 5.49 8.50
CA SER A 415 16.91 6.20 9.47
C SER A 415 16.95 5.52 10.84
N ASP A 416 15.81 5.11 11.40
CA ASP A 416 15.77 4.51 12.75
C ASP A 416 16.37 3.09 12.76
N ALA A 417 16.25 2.35 11.65
CA ALA A 417 16.99 1.11 11.44
C ALA A 417 18.52 1.30 11.40
N ALA A 418 19.00 2.49 11.01
CA ALA A 418 20.43 2.83 11.01
C ALA A 418 20.94 3.31 12.39
N GLN A 419 20.07 3.89 13.23
CA GLN A 419 20.44 4.41 14.56
C GLN A 419 20.31 3.36 15.68
N GLY A 420 19.45 2.35 15.53
CA GLY A 420 19.30 1.24 16.50
C GLY A 420 20.53 0.34 16.67
N VAL A 421 21.54 0.44 15.80
CA VAL A 421 22.81 -0.32 15.89
C VAL A 421 23.85 0.41 16.76
N GLY A 422 23.60 1.66 17.19
CA GLY A 422 24.58 2.51 17.87
C GLY A 422 24.59 2.52 19.40
N LEU A 423 23.64 1.85 20.09
CA LEU A 423 23.50 1.95 21.55
C LEU A 423 23.40 0.58 22.24
N ARG A 424 24.39 -0.29 21.99
CA ARG A 424 24.85 -1.32 22.93
C ARG A 424 26.36 -1.47 22.78
N GLY A 425 27.10 -0.67 23.52
CA GLY A 425 28.57 -0.72 23.64
C GLY A 425 29.01 -0.09 24.95
#